data_AF-A0A956HD32-F1
#
_entry.id   AF-A0A956HD32-F1
#
_cell.length_a   1.000
_cell.length_b   1.000
_cell.length_c   1.000
_cell.angle_alpha   90.00
_cell.angle_beta   90.00
_cell.angle_gamma   90.00
#
_symmetry.space_group_name_H-M   'P 1'
#
loop_
_entity.id
_entity.type
_entity.pdbx_description
1 polymer ?
#
loop_
_entity_poly.entity_id
_entity_poly.type
_entity_poly.pdbx_seq_one_letter_code
_entity_poly.pdbx_strand_id
1 'polypeptide(L)'
;MTTGSNLVDRIAALQDRKRYEDLHWTGSFAEYLELVRENPRLARTAYERLYDMILSHGTEEYVDSKKKITRYRFFADEAHGGRDAIFGLDIPLMRLVNVIKAAALRYGTERRIILLHGPVGSSKSTIVRLLKKGLEEYSRTPEGALYTYEWVLPEGLRHLVAGQEAYPSPMNEEPLKLIPPEIREEAITALGLESDGFRPFVRGQLNPACRYIFRELMLHYHGDWSRVVEHIRVRRLLVSEEDRVGVGTFQPKD
;
A
#
# COMPACT_ATOMS: atom_id res chain seq x y z
N MET A 1 -2.30 30.56 35.53
CA MET A 1 -2.18 29.29 34.76
C MET A 1 -2.88 29.42 33.40
N THR A 2 -2.67 30.50 32.65
CA THR A 2 -3.60 30.88 31.54
C THR A 2 -2.93 31.04 30.18
N THR A 3 -1.60 31.05 30.13
CA THR A 3 -0.81 31.26 28.90
C THR A 3 -0.53 29.95 28.15
N GLY A 4 -0.42 28.82 28.86
CA GLY A 4 -0.14 27.51 28.26
C GLY A 4 -1.30 26.92 27.45
N SER A 5 -2.55 27.10 27.93
CA SER A 5 -3.76 26.67 27.21
C SER A 5 -3.86 27.32 25.83
N ASN A 6 -3.54 28.62 25.74
CA ASN A 6 -3.64 29.40 24.50
C ASN A 6 -2.67 28.91 23.41
N LEU A 7 -1.48 28.41 23.78
CA LEU A 7 -0.53 27.86 22.81
C LEU A 7 -0.97 26.50 22.28
N VAL A 8 -1.52 25.63 23.14
CA VAL A 8 -2.07 24.33 22.73
C VAL A 8 -3.26 24.52 21.79
N ASP A 9 -4.16 25.46 22.09
CA ASP A 9 -5.33 25.75 21.26
C ASP A 9 -4.93 26.26 19.86
N ARG A 10 -3.88 27.09 19.78
CA ARG A 10 -3.31 27.54 18.50
C ARG A 10 -2.71 26.40 17.68
N ILE A 11 -2.00 25.47 18.33
CA ILE A 11 -1.44 24.30 17.65
C ILE A 11 -2.56 23.36 17.18
N ALA A 12 -3.56 23.13 18.03
CA ALA A 12 -4.72 22.30 17.69
C ALA A 12 -5.53 22.87 16.51
N ALA A 13 -5.61 24.20 16.39
CA ALA A 13 -6.26 24.87 15.26
C ALA A 13 -5.52 24.68 13.91
N LEU A 14 -4.22 24.33 13.93
CA LEU A 14 -3.46 23.99 12.72
C LEU A 14 -3.74 22.56 12.24
N GLN A 15 -4.37 21.73 13.06
CA GLN A 15 -4.67 20.35 12.71
C GLN A 15 -5.83 20.30 11.71
N ASP A 16 -5.55 19.77 10.52
CA ASP A 16 -6.59 19.41 9.56
C ASP A 16 -7.28 18.11 10.01
N ARG A 17 -8.36 18.27 10.77
CA ARG A 17 -9.14 17.15 11.32
C ARG A 17 -9.73 16.27 10.22
N LYS A 18 -10.21 16.87 9.13
CA LYS A 18 -10.81 16.11 8.02
C LYS A 18 -9.77 15.22 7.35
N ARG A 19 -8.60 15.79 7.05
CA ARG A 19 -7.48 15.01 6.51
C ARG A 19 -7.04 13.91 7.49
N TYR A 20 -7.04 14.19 8.79
CA TYR A 20 -6.72 13.17 9.79
C TYR A 20 -7.73 12.02 9.77
N GLU A 21 -9.04 12.32 9.75
CA GLU A 21 -10.10 11.32 9.67
C GLU A 21 -9.98 10.46 8.40
N ASP A 22 -9.73 11.07 7.24
CA ASP A 22 -9.54 10.34 5.97
C ASP A 22 -8.34 9.40 6.02
N LEU A 23 -7.23 9.86 6.63
CA LEU A 23 -6.00 9.06 6.77
C LEU A 23 -6.09 7.95 7.83
N HIS A 24 -7.08 8.02 8.72
CA HIS A 24 -7.32 7.04 9.79
C HIS A 24 -8.69 6.36 9.67
N TRP A 25 -9.24 6.32 8.45
CA TRP A 25 -10.51 5.66 8.20
C TRP A 25 -10.48 4.22 8.74
N THR A 26 -11.58 3.84 9.41
CA THR A 26 -11.84 2.46 9.82
C THR A 26 -13.27 2.11 9.49
N GLY A 27 -13.51 0.85 9.16
CA GLY A 27 -14.84 0.35 8.82
C GLY A 27 -14.89 -1.17 8.83
N SER A 28 -16.07 -1.69 8.57
CA SER A 28 -16.34 -3.11 8.37
C SER A 28 -15.75 -3.62 7.05
N PHE A 29 -15.68 -4.95 6.92
CA PHE A 29 -15.33 -5.58 5.64
C PHE A 29 -16.31 -5.21 4.52
N ALA A 30 -17.61 -5.07 4.83
CA ALA A 30 -18.62 -4.69 3.86
C ALA A 30 -18.42 -3.26 3.32
N GLU A 31 -18.15 -2.29 4.20
CA GLU A 31 -17.84 -0.91 3.77
C GLU A 31 -16.57 -0.85 2.91
N TYR A 32 -15.57 -1.69 3.22
CA TYR A 32 -14.39 -1.82 2.37
C TYR A 32 -14.72 -2.38 0.98
N LEU A 33 -15.60 -3.38 0.86
CA LEU A 33 -16.02 -3.90 -0.45
C LEU A 33 -16.70 -2.82 -1.29
N GLU A 34 -17.50 -1.96 -0.68
CA GLU A 34 -18.10 -0.81 -1.36
C GLU A 34 -17.05 0.19 -1.86
N LEU A 35 -16.04 0.50 -1.03
CA LEU A 35 -14.92 1.34 -1.45
C LEU A 35 -14.19 0.75 -2.67
N VAL A 36 -13.94 -0.57 -2.68
CA VAL A 36 -13.29 -1.25 -3.81
C VAL A 36 -14.20 -1.28 -5.03
N ARG A 37 -15.52 -1.43 -4.85
CA ARG A 37 -16.49 -1.37 -5.94
C ARG A 37 -16.49 -0.01 -6.61
N GLU A 38 -16.42 1.07 -5.84
CA GLU A 38 -16.31 2.44 -6.35
C GLU A 38 -14.95 2.72 -7.00
N ASN A 39 -13.87 2.22 -6.40
CA ASN A 39 -12.51 2.38 -6.89
C ASN A 39 -11.70 1.08 -6.75
N PRO A 40 -11.71 0.21 -7.77
CA PRO A 40 -10.96 -1.04 -7.75
C PRO A 40 -9.46 -0.87 -7.53
N ARG A 41 -8.90 0.30 -7.88
CA ARG A 41 -7.46 0.58 -7.71
C ARG A 41 -7.02 0.63 -6.25
N LEU A 42 -7.95 0.66 -5.29
CA LEU A 42 -7.62 0.50 -3.88
C LEU A 42 -6.91 -0.85 -3.60
N ALA A 43 -7.29 -1.89 -4.34
CA ALA A 43 -6.74 -3.25 -4.24
C ALA A 43 -5.54 -3.51 -5.17
N ARG A 44 -4.79 -2.46 -5.55
CA ARG A 44 -3.55 -2.60 -6.34
C ARG A 44 -2.48 -3.41 -5.59
N THR A 45 -1.71 -4.16 -6.37
CA THR A 45 -0.46 -4.78 -5.94
C THR A 45 0.61 -3.71 -5.64
N ALA A 46 1.70 -4.14 -4.97
CA ALA A 46 2.82 -3.26 -4.68
C ALA A 46 3.47 -2.65 -5.95
N TYR A 47 3.62 -3.44 -7.02
CA TYR A 47 4.20 -2.95 -8.27
C TYR A 47 3.29 -1.98 -9.02
N GLU A 48 1.99 -2.24 -9.07
CA GLU A 48 1.02 -1.30 -9.66
C GLU A 48 1.02 0.03 -8.89
N ARG A 49 1.04 -0.03 -7.55
CA ARG A 49 1.11 1.17 -6.72
C ARG A 49 2.39 1.96 -6.93
N LEU A 50 3.54 1.29 -6.99
CA LEU A 50 4.81 1.95 -7.26
C LEU A 50 4.86 2.56 -8.66
N TYR A 51 4.29 1.88 -9.66
CA TYR A 51 4.21 2.39 -11.03
C TYR A 51 3.32 3.62 -11.12
N ASP A 52 2.09 3.54 -10.60
CA ASP A 52 1.12 4.63 -10.61
C ASP A 52 1.66 5.85 -9.84
N MET A 53 2.33 5.63 -8.71
CA MET A 53 3.02 6.68 -7.96
C MET A 53 4.06 7.42 -8.80
N ILE A 54 4.90 6.72 -9.56
CA ILE A 54 5.90 7.38 -10.41
C ILE A 54 5.20 8.21 -11.50
N LEU A 55 4.12 7.67 -12.08
CA LEU A 55 3.37 8.34 -13.13
C LEU A 55 2.54 9.52 -12.63
N SER A 56 2.12 9.57 -11.36
CA SER A 56 1.31 10.67 -10.83
C SER A 56 2.03 12.02 -10.84
N HIS A 57 3.37 12.01 -10.93
CA HIS A 57 4.19 13.23 -11.10
C HIS A 57 4.27 13.70 -12.56
N GLY A 58 3.79 12.90 -13.51
CA GLY A 58 3.85 13.18 -14.94
C GLY A 58 5.15 12.75 -15.60
N THR A 59 5.11 12.76 -16.94
CA THR A 59 6.23 12.37 -17.81
C THR A 59 6.44 13.39 -18.92
N GLU A 60 7.68 13.54 -19.35
CA GLU A 60 8.06 14.36 -20.51
C GLU A 60 8.76 13.48 -21.53
N GLU A 61 8.50 13.69 -22.81
CA GLU A 61 9.19 13.00 -23.88
C GLU A 61 10.08 13.97 -24.64
N TYR A 62 11.33 13.57 -24.88
CA TYR A 62 12.26 14.32 -25.71
C TYR A 62 13.08 13.37 -26.59
N VAL A 63 13.72 13.93 -27.61
CA VAL A 63 14.60 13.19 -28.51
C VAL A 63 16.03 13.57 -28.21
N ASP A 64 16.86 12.59 -27.87
CA ASP A 64 18.31 12.73 -27.77
C ASP A 64 18.96 11.69 -28.69
N SER A 65 19.85 12.15 -29.57
CA SER A 65 20.62 11.26 -30.44
C SER A 65 19.76 10.27 -31.23
N LYS A 66 18.62 10.75 -31.76
CA LYS A 66 17.57 9.99 -32.48
C LYS A 66 16.82 8.94 -31.63
N LYS A 67 17.04 8.90 -30.33
CA LYS A 67 16.30 8.03 -29.40
C LYS A 67 15.22 8.86 -28.70
N LYS A 68 14.00 8.32 -28.70
CA LYS A 68 12.91 8.87 -27.89
C LYS A 68 13.13 8.46 -26.43
N ILE A 69 13.27 9.44 -25.54
CA ILE A 69 13.49 9.23 -24.11
C ILE A 69 12.29 9.76 -23.35
N THR A 70 11.76 8.95 -22.44
CA THR A 70 10.74 9.35 -21.49
C THR A 70 11.40 9.71 -20.16
N ARG A 71 11.31 10.98 -19.80
CA ARG A 71 11.72 11.52 -18.50
C ARG A 71 10.54 11.43 -17.53
N TYR A 72 10.78 10.81 -16.37
CA TYR A 72 9.80 10.73 -15.30
C TYR A 72 10.04 11.85 -14.30
N ARG A 73 9.12 12.80 -14.18
CA ARG A 73 9.27 14.00 -13.33
C ARG A 73 9.42 13.65 -11.85
N PHE A 74 8.93 12.47 -11.44
CA PHE A 74 9.15 11.92 -10.10
C PHE A 74 10.61 12.01 -9.63
N PHE A 75 11.58 11.71 -10.51
CA PHE A 75 13.01 11.72 -10.13
C PHE A 75 13.64 13.12 -10.13
N ALA A 76 12.91 14.15 -10.55
CA ALA A 76 13.35 15.54 -10.43
C ALA A 76 13.09 16.13 -9.03
N ASP A 77 12.35 15.42 -8.17
CA ASP A 77 12.13 15.79 -6.76
C ASP A 77 11.58 17.22 -6.58
N GLU A 78 10.76 17.69 -7.53
CA GLU A 78 10.29 19.08 -7.59
C GLU A 78 9.48 19.48 -6.35
N ALA A 79 8.68 18.56 -5.81
CA ALA A 79 7.91 18.75 -4.58
C ALA A 79 8.78 19.10 -3.35
N HIS A 80 10.07 18.78 -3.40
CA HIS A 80 11.03 19.05 -2.33
C HIS A 80 12.12 20.05 -2.74
N GLY A 81 11.87 20.83 -3.78
CA GLY A 81 12.82 21.81 -4.29
C GLY A 81 14.05 21.18 -4.95
N GLY A 82 13.94 19.95 -5.45
CA GLY A 82 15.00 19.26 -6.19
C GLY A 82 16.20 18.85 -5.33
N ARG A 83 16.05 18.75 -4.01
CA ARG A 83 17.13 18.38 -3.08
C ARG A 83 17.80 17.07 -3.48
N ASP A 84 17.01 16.13 -3.96
CA ASP A 84 17.45 14.79 -4.35
C ASP A 84 17.27 14.52 -5.84
N ALA A 85 17.15 15.58 -6.63
CA ALA A 85 16.94 15.51 -8.07
C ALA A 85 18.06 14.70 -8.74
N ILE A 86 17.65 13.79 -9.61
CA ILE A 86 18.57 12.94 -10.38
C ILE A 86 18.66 13.47 -11.81
N PHE A 87 19.89 13.79 -12.22
CA PHE A 87 20.18 14.32 -13.55
C PHE A 87 21.02 13.34 -14.37
N GLY A 88 20.81 13.31 -15.69
CA GLY A 88 21.63 12.54 -16.63
C GLY A 88 21.43 11.02 -16.59
N LEU A 89 20.44 10.53 -15.84
CA LEU A 89 20.13 9.09 -15.73
C LEU A 89 18.79 8.72 -16.37
N ASP A 90 18.26 9.54 -17.29
CA ASP A 90 16.93 9.31 -17.88
C ASP A 90 16.80 7.94 -18.56
N ILE A 91 17.82 7.49 -19.31
CA ILE A 91 17.80 6.16 -19.94
C ILE A 91 17.82 5.02 -18.88
N PRO A 92 18.74 5.00 -17.90
CA PRO A 92 18.68 4.04 -16.78
C PRO A 92 17.36 4.07 -16.00
N LEU A 93 16.84 5.25 -15.68
CA LEU A 93 15.57 5.41 -14.96
C LEU A 93 14.41 4.89 -15.80
N MET A 94 14.39 5.16 -17.10
CA MET A 94 13.39 4.61 -18.01
C MET A 94 13.43 3.07 -18.04
N ARG A 95 14.62 2.46 -18.02
CA ARG A 95 14.75 0.99 -17.90
C ARG A 95 14.22 0.48 -16.56
N LEU A 96 14.53 1.16 -15.45
CA LEU A 96 14.01 0.80 -14.14
C LEU A 96 12.48 0.88 -14.10
N VAL A 97 11.90 1.97 -14.59
CA VAL A 97 10.44 2.13 -14.62
C VAL A 97 9.79 1.12 -15.55
N ASN A 98 10.43 0.74 -16.65
CA ASN A 98 9.95 -0.34 -17.52
C ASN A 98 9.93 -1.71 -16.81
N VAL A 99 10.91 -1.99 -15.94
CA VAL A 99 10.92 -3.20 -15.10
C VAL A 99 9.74 -3.17 -14.12
N ILE A 100 9.49 -2.03 -13.48
CA ILE A 100 8.34 -1.83 -12.57
C ILE A 100 7.02 -1.98 -13.33
N LYS A 101 6.89 -1.37 -14.51
CA LYS A 101 5.73 -1.49 -15.41
C LYS A 101 5.47 -2.94 -15.80
N ALA A 102 6.50 -3.68 -16.21
CA ALA A 102 6.37 -5.08 -16.57
C ALA A 102 5.93 -5.94 -15.37
N ALA A 103 6.38 -5.61 -14.17
CA ALA A 103 5.93 -6.27 -12.94
C ALA A 103 4.49 -5.91 -12.57
N ALA A 104 4.07 -4.65 -12.75
CA ALA A 104 2.69 -4.20 -12.57
C ALA A 104 1.73 -4.92 -13.55
N LEU A 105 2.16 -5.14 -14.79
CA LEU A 105 1.44 -5.91 -15.81
C LEU A 105 1.59 -7.43 -15.65
N ARG A 106 2.35 -7.90 -14.64
CA ARG A 106 2.53 -9.32 -14.29
C ARG A 106 3.19 -10.15 -15.40
N TYR A 107 4.15 -9.58 -16.13
CA TYR A 107 4.93 -10.30 -17.15
C TYR A 107 6.06 -11.18 -16.59
N GLY A 108 5.97 -11.60 -15.31
CA GLY A 108 6.94 -12.45 -14.63
C GLY A 108 8.06 -11.70 -13.91
N THR A 109 8.24 -10.41 -14.20
CA THR A 109 9.23 -9.54 -13.54
C THR A 109 8.88 -9.32 -12.06
N GLU A 110 7.63 -9.51 -11.64
CA GLU A 110 7.21 -9.36 -10.25
C GLU A 110 7.80 -10.41 -9.28
N ARG A 111 8.43 -11.46 -9.83
CA ARG A 111 9.09 -12.53 -9.07
C ARG A 111 10.61 -12.40 -9.05
N ARG A 112 11.16 -11.31 -9.58
CA ARG A 112 12.62 -11.11 -9.74
C ARG A 112 13.15 -10.08 -8.76
N ILE A 113 14.40 -10.27 -8.34
CA ILE A 113 15.13 -9.27 -7.56
C ILE A 113 15.65 -8.20 -8.53
N ILE A 114 15.40 -6.93 -8.20
CA ILE A 114 15.96 -5.79 -8.93
C ILE A 114 17.27 -5.39 -8.25
N LEU A 115 18.39 -5.55 -8.96
CA LEU A 115 19.71 -5.15 -8.49
C LEU A 115 20.16 -3.86 -9.18
N LEU A 116 20.30 -2.79 -8.42
CA LEU A 116 20.92 -1.55 -8.90
C LEU A 116 22.43 -1.67 -8.75
N HIS A 117 23.15 -1.77 -9.88
CA HIS A 117 24.61 -1.83 -9.91
C HIS A 117 25.19 -0.64 -10.70
N GLY A 118 26.40 -0.21 -10.35
CA GLY A 118 27.08 0.90 -11.00
C GLY A 118 28.17 1.54 -10.13
N PRO A 119 28.98 2.46 -10.67
CA PRO A 119 30.07 3.12 -9.94
C PRO A 119 29.62 3.84 -8.67
N VAL A 120 30.55 4.11 -7.75
CA VAL A 120 30.26 4.95 -6.57
C VAL A 120 29.78 6.33 -7.04
N GLY A 121 28.79 6.90 -6.35
CA GLY A 121 28.20 8.20 -6.73
C GLY A 121 27.16 8.17 -7.85
N SER A 122 26.78 7.01 -8.38
CA SER A 122 25.79 6.89 -9.47
C SER A 122 24.31 6.93 -9.03
N SER A 123 23.99 7.68 -7.97
CA SER A 123 22.62 7.90 -7.44
C SER A 123 21.79 6.67 -7.06
N LYS A 124 22.37 5.47 -6.93
CA LYS A 124 21.63 4.22 -6.60
C LYS A 124 20.81 4.32 -5.31
N SER A 125 21.45 4.79 -4.23
CA SER A 125 20.79 4.96 -2.93
C SER A 125 19.76 6.09 -2.99
N THR A 126 20.03 7.15 -3.75
CA THR A 126 19.10 8.27 -3.99
C THR A 126 17.83 7.78 -4.68
N ILE A 127 17.93 6.92 -5.70
CA ILE A 127 16.78 6.31 -6.38
C ILE A 127 15.91 5.56 -5.38
N VAL A 128 16.52 4.67 -4.57
CA VAL A 128 15.78 3.88 -3.58
C VAL A 128 15.11 4.77 -2.54
N ARG A 129 15.83 5.79 -2.04
CA ARG A 129 15.28 6.73 -1.06
C ARG A 129 14.11 7.54 -1.61
N LEU A 130 14.21 8.02 -2.87
CA LEU A 130 13.10 8.69 -3.55
C LEU A 130 11.88 7.76 -3.66
N LEU A 131 12.07 6.50 -4.09
CA LEU A 131 10.96 5.54 -4.19
C LEU A 131 10.27 5.28 -2.84
N LYS A 132 11.03 5.14 -1.76
CA LYS A 132 10.48 4.94 -0.42
C LYS A 132 9.69 6.16 0.06
N LYS A 133 10.30 7.35 -0.04
CA LYS A 133 9.68 8.62 0.34
C LYS A 133 8.42 8.92 -0.48
N GLY A 134 8.51 8.73 -1.79
CA GLY A 134 7.38 8.87 -2.71
C GLY A 134 6.23 7.93 -2.34
N LEU A 135 6.53 6.69 -1.96
CA LEU A 135 5.49 5.73 -1.59
C LEU A 135 4.80 6.13 -0.27
N GLU A 136 5.57 6.66 0.66
CA GLU A 136 5.08 7.24 1.91
C GLU A 136 4.11 8.40 1.67
N GLU A 137 4.50 9.36 0.84
CA GLU A 137 3.70 10.52 0.48
C GLU A 137 2.46 10.13 -0.31
N TYR A 138 2.62 9.25 -1.30
CA TYR A 138 1.53 8.77 -2.13
C TYR A 138 0.48 8.02 -1.31
N SER A 139 0.89 7.22 -0.32
CA SER A 139 -0.07 6.54 0.57
C SER A 139 -1.00 7.50 1.35
N ARG A 140 -0.61 8.78 1.46
CA ARG A 140 -1.38 9.84 2.11
C ARG A 140 -2.29 10.61 1.14
N THR A 141 -2.30 10.28 -0.15
CA THR A 141 -3.25 10.84 -1.12
C THR A 141 -4.46 9.92 -1.30
N PRO A 142 -5.59 10.44 -1.81
CA PRO A 142 -6.73 9.60 -2.21
C PRO A 142 -6.33 8.56 -3.27
N GLU A 143 -5.47 8.94 -4.23
CA GLU A 143 -5.05 8.08 -5.33
C GLU A 143 -4.08 7.00 -4.90
N GLY A 144 -3.26 7.21 -3.87
CA GLY A 144 -2.34 6.20 -3.34
C GLY A 144 -2.92 5.33 -2.22
N ALA A 145 -4.23 5.43 -2.02
CA ALA A 145 -4.97 4.68 -1.03
C ALA A 145 -4.75 3.17 -1.01
N LEU A 146 -4.63 2.65 0.21
CA LEU A 146 -4.54 1.22 0.51
C LEU A 146 -5.02 0.92 1.92
N TYR A 147 -5.52 -0.28 2.11
CA TYR A 147 -6.16 -0.71 3.35
C TYR A 147 -5.54 -2.02 3.84
N THR A 148 -5.65 -2.23 5.15
CA THR A 148 -5.34 -3.49 5.83
C THR A 148 -6.46 -3.78 6.81
N TYR A 149 -6.38 -4.88 7.53
CA TYR A 149 -7.37 -5.22 8.54
C TYR A 149 -6.74 -5.66 9.87
N GLU A 150 -7.59 -5.69 10.88
CA GLU A 150 -7.35 -6.28 12.19
C GLU A 150 -8.56 -7.11 12.63
N TRP A 151 -8.28 -8.11 13.46
CA TRP A 151 -9.29 -8.98 14.05
C TRP A 151 -9.77 -8.37 15.37
N VAL A 152 -11.06 -8.10 15.51
CA VAL A 152 -11.68 -7.56 16.72
C VAL A 152 -12.52 -8.64 17.36
N LEU A 153 -12.08 -9.15 18.51
CA LEU A 153 -12.65 -10.33 19.13
C LEU A 153 -13.35 -9.99 20.46
N PRO A 154 -14.59 -10.49 20.66
CA PRO A 154 -15.28 -10.37 21.95
C PRO A 154 -14.52 -11.16 23.03
N GLU A 155 -14.73 -10.82 24.29
CA GLU A 155 -14.00 -11.37 25.44
C GLU A 155 -13.85 -12.90 25.40
N GLY A 156 -14.93 -13.63 25.10
CA GLY A 156 -14.92 -15.09 25.02
C GLY A 156 -14.00 -15.68 23.93
N LEU A 157 -13.64 -14.90 22.92
CA LEU A 157 -12.80 -15.33 21.79
C LEU A 157 -11.38 -14.75 21.85
N ARG A 158 -11.06 -13.88 22.81
CA ARG A 158 -9.73 -13.23 22.92
C ARG A 158 -8.59 -14.21 23.18
N HIS A 159 -8.87 -15.43 23.65
CA HIS A 159 -7.88 -16.50 23.79
C HIS A 159 -7.16 -16.82 22.46
N LEU A 160 -7.81 -16.57 21.31
CA LEU A 160 -7.24 -16.73 19.97
C LEU A 160 -6.11 -15.73 19.66
N VAL A 161 -6.05 -14.63 20.41
CA VAL A 161 -5.13 -13.50 20.18
C VAL A 161 -4.41 -13.09 21.47
N ALA A 162 -4.13 -14.08 22.33
CA ALA A 162 -3.42 -13.88 23.59
C ALA A 162 -4.05 -12.81 24.51
N GLY A 163 -5.38 -12.76 24.56
CA GLY A 163 -6.14 -11.85 25.43
C GLY A 163 -6.35 -10.44 24.86
N GLN A 164 -5.79 -10.13 23.68
CA GLN A 164 -5.94 -8.83 23.04
C GLN A 164 -7.37 -8.63 22.51
N GLU A 165 -7.86 -7.39 22.54
CA GLU A 165 -9.15 -7.05 21.94
C GLU A 165 -9.07 -6.96 20.41
N ALA A 166 -7.99 -6.36 19.92
CA ALA A 166 -7.72 -6.18 18.50
C ALA A 166 -6.36 -6.81 18.15
N TYR A 167 -6.32 -7.58 17.07
CA TYR A 167 -5.10 -8.20 16.56
C TYR A 167 -4.86 -7.77 15.10
N PRO A 168 -3.96 -6.80 14.84
CA PRO A 168 -3.69 -6.34 13.49
C PRO A 168 -3.04 -7.42 12.64
N SER A 169 -3.37 -7.45 11.34
CA SER A 169 -2.73 -8.36 10.39
C SER A 169 -1.21 -8.13 10.40
N PRO A 170 -0.39 -9.11 10.82
CA PRO A 170 1.04 -8.89 10.99
C PRO A 170 1.77 -8.52 9.68
N MET A 171 1.23 -8.97 8.56
CA MET A 171 1.78 -8.71 7.22
C MET A 171 1.08 -7.55 6.51
N ASN A 172 0.22 -6.80 7.21
CA ASN A 172 -0.64 -5.76 6.65
C ASN A 172 -1.34 -6.21 5.35
N GLU A 173 -1.97 -7.38 5.41
CA GLU A 173 -2.51 -8.00 4.21
C GLU A 173 -3.73 -7.29 3.66
N GLU A 174 -3.89 -7.37 2.35
CA GLU A 174 -5.06 -6.89 1.61
C GLU A 174 -6.35 -7.57 2.12
N PRO A 175 -7.37 -6.84 2.62
CA PRO A 175 -8.64 -7.41 3.09
C PRO A 175 -9.32 -8.41 2.16
N LEU A 176 -9.29 -8.27 0.83
CA LEU A 176 -9.87 -9.24 -0.10
C LEU A 176 -9.29 -10.66 0.03
N LYS A 177 -8.12 -10.83 0.70
CA LYS A 177 -7.61 -12.16 1.05
C LYS A 177 -8.49 -12.91 2.05
N LEU A 178 -9.36 -12.22 2.79
CA LEU A 178 -10.35 -12.82 3.70
C LEU A 178 -11.43 -13.61 2.94
N ILE A 179 -11.59 -13.33 1.64
CA ILE A 179 -12.40 -14.17 0.75
C ILE A 179 -11.59 -15.44 0.44
N PRO A 180 -12.14 -16.64 0.71
CA PRO A 180 -11.46 -17.91 0.45
C PRO A 180 -10.94 -18.00 -1.00
N PRO A 181 -9.72 -18.50 -1.22
CA PRO A 181 -9.09 -18.55 -2.54
C PRO A 181 -9.95 -19.21 -3.62
N GLU A 182 -10.75 -20.20 -3.24
CA GLU A 182 -11.55 -21.04 -4.13
C GLU A 182 -12.71 -20.25 -4.78
N ILE A 183 -13.25 -19.25 -4.07
CA ILE A 183 -14.39 -18.44 -4.52
C ILE A 183 -14.01 -16.98 -4.84
N ARG A 184 -12.75 -16.60 -4.62
CA ARG A 184 -12.33 -15.19 -4.68
C ARG A 184 -12.53 -14.57 -6.07
N GLU A 185 -12.15 -15.27 -7.13
CA GLU A 185 -12.29 -14.76 -8.50
C GLU A 185 -13.76 -14.62 -8.92
N GLU A 186 -14.60 -15.56 -8.50
CA GLU A 186 -16.04 -15.51 -8.69
C GLU A 186 -16.64 -14.33 -7.91
N ALA A 187 -16.25 -14.16 -6.64
CA ALA A 187 -16.72 -13.06 -5.80
C ALA A 187 -16.31 -11.68 -6.35
N ILE A 188 -15.07 -11.50 -6.81
CA ILE A 188 -14.61 -10.26 -7.46
C ILE A 188 -15.53 -9.89 -8.62
N THR A 189 -15.88 -10.87 -9.45
CA THR A 189 -16.73 -10.68 -10.62
C THR A 189 -18.19 -10.41 -10.20
N ALA A 190 -18.75 -11.23 -9.31
CA ALA A 190 -20.14 -11.16 -8.88
C ALA A 190 -20.46 -9.89 -8.09
N LEU A 191 -19.50 -9.38 -7.32
CA LEU A 191 -19.63 -8.13 -6.56
C LEU A 191 -19.33 -6.88 -7.40
N GLY A 192 -18.90 -7.04 -8.66
CA GLY A 192 -18.58 -5.93 -9.55
C GLY A 192 -17.37 -5.12 -9.08
N LEU A 193 -16.34 -5.77 -8.52
CA LEU A 193 -15.13 -5.11 -8.02
C LEU A 193 -14.16 -4.73 -9.14
N GLU A 194 -14.64 -4.67 -10.38
CA GLU A 194 -13.87 -4.40 -11.59
C GLU A 194 -14.45 -3.18 -12.29
N SER A 195 -13.59 -2.22 -12.63
CA SER A 195 -13.98 -0.97 -13.29
C SER A 195 -12.82 -0.43 -14.11
N ASP A 196 -13.13 0.31 -15.17
CA ASP A 196 -12.17 1.07 -15.98
C ASP A 196 -10.97 0.24 -16.48
N GLY A 197 -11.23 -1.02 -16.84
CA GLY A 197 -10.20 -1.97 -17.30
C GLY A 197 -9.24 -2.44 -16.20
N PHE A 198 -9.50 -2.11 -14.94
CA PHE A 198 -8.75 -2.61 -13.78
C PHE A 198 -9.52 -3.73 -13.08
N ARG A 199 -8.81 -4.83 -12.80
CA ARG A 199 -9.30 -5.94 -11.98
C ARG A 199 -8.36 -6.15 -10.78
N PRO A 200 -8.88 -6.14 -9.55
CA PRO A 200 -8.10 -6.48 -8.35
C PRO A 200 -7.38 -7.81 -8.51
N PHE A 201 -6.11 -7.84 -8.12
CA PHE A 201 -5.29 -9.03 -8.26
C PHE A 201 -4.74 -9.50 -6.93
N VAL A 202 -5.44 -10.45 -6.30
CA VAL A 202 -5.22 -10.84 -4.91
C VAL A 202 -4.78 -12.30 -4.83
N ARG A 203 -3.46 -12.52 -4.77
CA ARG A 203 -2.84 -13.86 -4.70
C ARG A 203 -2.67 -14.38 -3.27
N GLY A 204 -2.63 -15.71 -3.18
CA GLY A 204 -2.19 -16.43 -2.00
C GLY A 204 -3.25 -16.58 -0.91
N GLN A 205 -2.84 -17.19 0.18
CA GLN A 205 -3.62 -17.35 1.40
C GLN A 205 -3.31 -16.22 2.39
N LEU A 206 -4.12 -16.15 3.44
CA LEU A 206 -3.82 -15.36 4.64
C LEU A 206 -2.48 -15.81 5.25
N ASN A 207 -1.79 -14.89 5.91
CA ASN A 207 -0.59 -15.17 6.68
C ASN A 207 -0.90 -16.18 7.82
N PRO A 208 0.10 -16.88 8.37
CA PRO A 208 -0.12 -17.95 9.34
C PRO A 208 -0.98 -17.57 10.55
N ALA A 209 -0.79 -16.37 11.11
CA ALA A 209 -1.55 -15.92 12.28
C ALA A 209 -3.01 -15.62 11.92
N CYS A 210 -3.26 -14.85 10.86
CA CYS A 210 -4.61 -14.54 10.43
C CYS A 210 -5.37 -15.78 9.93
N ARG A 211 -4.68 -16.71 9.27
CA ARG A 211 -5.25 -18.01 8.87
C ARG A 211 -5.63 -18.88 10.06
N TYR A 212 -4.84 -18.85 11.14
CA TYR A 212 -5.19 -19.54 12.39
C TYR A 212 -6.49 -18.97 12.95
N ILE A 213 -6.57 -17.64 13.15
CA ILE A 213 -7.77 -16.98 13.69
C ILE A 213 -8.99 -17.26 12.82
N PHE A 214 -8.87 -17.08 11.50
CA PHE A 214 -9.93 -17.37 10.54
C PHE A 214 -10.46 -18.80 10.69
N ARG A 215 -9.57 -19.80 10.78
CA ARG A 215 -9.97 -21.21 10.91
C ARG A 215 -10.71 -21.47 12.22
N GLU A 216 -10.22 -20.96 13.35
CA GLU A 216 -10.88 -21.16 14.64
C GLU A 216 -12.26 -20.49 14.68
N LEU A 217 -12.42 -19.31 14.08
CA LEU A 217 -13.72 -18.66 13.94
C LEU A 217 -14.67 -19.44 13.01
N MET A 218 -14.17 -19.98 11.89
CA MET A 218 -14.97 -20.86 11.02
C MET A 218 -15.45 -22.10 11.79
N LEU A 219 -14.61 -22.71 12.64
CA LEU A 219 -15.03 -23.82 13.49
C LEU A 219 -16.09 -23.39 14.52
N HIS A 220 -15.87 -22.25 15.18
CA HIS A 220 -16.79 -21.70 16.17
C HIS A 220 -18.17 -21.40 15.59
N TYR A 221 -18.23 -20.85 14.37
CA TYR A 221 -19.47 -20.51 13.68
C TYR A 221 -19.95 -21.59 12.70
N HIS A 222 -19.49 -22.84 12.86
CA HIS A 222 -19.96 -23.98 12.08
C HIS A 222 -19.87 -23.78 10.54
N GLY A 223 -18.85 -23.05 10.09
CA GLY A 223 -18.60 -22.77 8.68
C GLY A 223 -19.25 -21.50 8.13
N ASP A 224 -19.94 -20.70 8.96
CA ASP A 224 -20.54 -19.45 8.52
C ASP A 224 -19.48 -18.34 8.36
N TRP A 225 -19.03 -18.13 7.12
CA TRP A 225 -18.05 -17.10 6.77
C TRP A 225 -18.54 -15.68 7.06
N SER A 226 -19.84 -15.41 6.90
CA SER A 226 -20.41 -14.09 7.16
C SER A 226 -20.22 -13.68 8.62
N ARG A 227 -20.37 -14.63 9.55
CA ARG A 227 -20.09 -14.44 10.99
C ARG A 227 -18.61 -14.22 11.29
N VAL A 228 -17.71 -14.84 10.51
CA VAL A 228 -16.26 -14.63 10.67
C VAL A 228 -15.85 -13.21 10.30
N VAL A 229 -16.36 -12.67 9.19
CA VAL A 229 -15.98 -11.32 8.74
C VAL A 229 -16.59 -10.20 9.58
N GLU A 230 -17.59 -10.47 10.41
CA GLU A 230 -18.04 -9.52 11.45
C GLU A 230 -16.93 -9.16 12.45
N HIS A 231 -15.93 -10.04 12.62
CA HIS A 231 -14.76 -9.78 13.47
C HIS A 231 -13.66 -8.98 12.77
N ILE A 232 -13.92 -8.46 11.56
CA ILE A 232 -12.92 -7.72 10.79
C ILE A 232 -13.22 -6.23 10.87
N ARG A 233 -12.21 -5.49 11.36
CA ARG A 233 -12.13 -4.04 11.19
C ARG A 233 -11.07 -3.74 10.14
N VAL A 234 -11.51 -3.22 9.00
CA VAL A 234 -10.63 -2.69 7.97
C VAL A 234 -10.20 -1.29 8.39
N ARG A 235 -8.94 -0.94 8.11
CA ARG A 235 -8.38 0.37 8.40
C ARG A 235 -7.51 0.86 7.26
N ARG A 236 -7.42 2.18 7.13
CA ARG A 236 -6.46 2.84 6.26
C ARG A 236 -5.05 2.44 6.67
N LEU A 237 -4.21 2.12 5.69
CA LEU A 237 -2.80 1.83 5.89
C LEU A 237 -1.98 2.98 5.29
N LEU A 238 -1.16 3.61 6.14
CA LEU A 238 -0.14 4.55 5.69
C LEU A 238 1.19 3.82 5.64
N VAL A 239 1.93 4.04 4.57
CA VAL A 239 3.32 3.58 4.48
C VAL A 239 4.17 4.51 5.36
N SER A 240 5.17 3.95 6.04
CA SER A 240 6.12 4.69 6.87
C SER A 240 7.46 3.98 6.82
N GLU A 241 8.50 4.65 6.31
CA GLU A 241 9.85 4.08 6.37
C GLU A 241 10.37 4.03 7.81
N GLU A 242 10.09 5.07 8.59
CA GLU A 242 10.53 5.21 9.99
C GLU A 242 9.95 4.08 10.86
N ASP A 243 8.64 3.85 10.75
CA ASP A 243 7.94 2.81 11.52
C ASP A 243 8.04 1.42 10.87
N ARG A 244 8.72 1.31 9.72
CA ARG A 244 8.85 0.07 8.92
C ARG A 244 7.50 -0.53 8.50
N VAL A 245 6.54 0.33 8.19
CA VAL A 245 5.21 -0.06 7.71
C VAL A 245 5.18 0.00 6.18
N GLY A 246 5.01 -1.14 5.53
CA GLY A 246 5.00 -1.25 4.06
C GLY A 246 6.38 -1.14 3.39
N VAL A 247 7.42 -0.66 4.11
CA VAL A 247 8.81 -0.60 3.65
C VAL A 247 9.71 -1.38 4.62
N GLY A 248 10.25 -2.51 4.14
CA GLY A 248 11.26 -3.29 4.87
C GLY A 248 12.67 -2.91 4.43
N THR A 249 13.58 -2.71 5.38
CA THR A 249 15.02 -2.60 5.11
C THR A 249 15.73 -3.75 5.80
N PHE A 250 16.41 -4.59 5.02
CA PHE A 250 17.30 -5.64 5.54
C PHE A 250 18.74 -5.21 5.27
N GLN A 251 19.50 -4.97 6.32
CA GLN A 251 20.95 -4.90 6.21
C GLN A 251 21.47 -6.32 6.34
N PRO A 252 22.20 -6.85 5.33
CA PRO A 252 22.98 -8.05 5.51
C PRO A 252 23.88 -7.84 6.72
N LYS A 253 23.68 -8.67 7.75
CA LYS A 253 24.69 -8.84 8.79
C LYS A 253 25.57 -9.99 8.32
N ASP A 254 26.88 -9.76 8.35
CA ASP A 254 27.89 -10.80 8.13
C ASP A 254 27.72 -11.96 9.13
#